data_AF-K4KHZ8-F1
#
_entry.id   AF-K4KHZ8-F1
#
_cell.length_a   1.000
_cell.length_b   1.000
_cell.length_c   1.000
_cell.angle_alpha   90.00
_cell.angle_beta   90.00
_cell.angle_gamma   90.00
#
_symmetry.space_group_name_H-M   'P 1'
#
loop_
_entity.id
_entity.type
_entity.pdbx_description
1 polymer ?
#
loop_
_entity_poly.entity_id
_entity_poly.type
_entity_poly.pdbx_seq_one_letter_code
_entity_poly.pdbx_strand_id
1 'polypeptide(L)'
;MAKSGQARVPTAEQQQHLFQVIQEHRHPEKNTAIMQISFKLGLRAQEIALLQIKEVAKLNSLGSGFKLLEVMSLPAAYTKGADAMNRSKTVYQRRTVSFDVETFNKIIKQVEILAKSGAAVNPEDFYPPLKKHKGKSRDLPMVDGSLREALTNYIQMRIAKGEVLKPSSPLFITQKGGSYSPNTLQEHMALMLRDWAGIEKASSHSGRRALITHIIHKQRKSVKIAQKIAGHVNPSTTLIYEDPPEAVLEDALNDLN
;
A
#
# COMPACT_ATOMS: atom_id res chain seq x y z
N MET A 1 7.14 15.06 -16.89
CA MET A 1 8.12 14.50 -15.91
C MET A 1 7.44 14.11 -14.58
N ALA A 2 8.04 13.31 -13.69
CA ALA A 2 7.43 13.07 -12.36
C ALA A 2 7.39 14.39 -11.55
N LYS A 3 6.19 14.84 -11.15
CA LYS A 3 6.03 16.01 -10.25
C LYS A 3 6.87 15.79 -8.98
N SER A 4 7.48 16.85 -8.45
CA SER A 4 8.35 16.78 -7.26
C SER A 4 7.64 16.06 -6.10
N GLY A 5 8.35 15.16 -5.40
CA GLY A 5 7.82 14.39 -4.25
C GLY A 5 6.95 13.17 -4.59
N GLN A 6 6.77 12.85 -5.86
CA GLN A 6 5.80 11.86 -6.33
C GLN A 6 6.50 10.72 -7.09
N ALA A 7 6.23 9.45 -6.74
CA ALA A 7 6.89 8.29 -7.34
C ALA A 7 6.65 8.21 -8.86
N ARG A 8 7.66 7.90 -9.67
CA ARG A 8 7.49 7.77 -11.13
C ARG A 8 6.53 6.63 -11.47
N VAL A 9 5.67 6.85 -12.46
CA VAL A 9 4.86 5.79 -13.10
C VAL A 9 5.72 5.16 -14.20
N PRO A 10 6.08 3.86 -14.10
CA PRO A 10 6.83 3.19 -15.15
C PRO A 10 6.04 3.10 -16.46
N THR A 11 6.71 3.21 -17.61
CA THR A 11 6.11 2.88 -18.91
C THR A 11 5.92 1.36 -19.05
N ALA A 12 5.16 0.93 -20.04
CA ALA A 12 4.97 -0.51 -20.32
C ALA A 12 6.32 -1.19 -20.63
N GLU A 13 7.17 -0.54 -21.43
CA GLU A 13 8.52 -1.02 -21.75
C GLU A 13 9.41 -1.10 -20.51
N GLN A 14 9.40 -0.08 -19.65
CA GLN A 14 10.16 -0.10 -18.40
C GLN A 14 9.66 -1.20 -17.45
N GLN A 15 8.36 -1.43 -17.39
CA GLN A 15 7.78 -2.51 -16.60
C GLN A 15 8.18 -3.88 -17.14
N GLN A 16 8.17 -4.06 -18.47
CA GLN A 16 8.63 -5.30 -19.10
C GLN A 16 10.12 -5.54 -18.84
N HIS A 17 10.96 -4.51 -19.04
CA HIS A 17 12.39 -4.56 -18.78
C HIS A 17 12.69 -4.92 -17.31
N LEU A 18 11.97 -4.31 -16.36
CA LEU A 18 12.07 -4.67 -14.94
C LEU A 18 11.86 -6.18 -14.71
N PHE A 19 10.82 -6.78 -15.30
CA PHE A 19 10.56 -8.21 -15.12
C PHE A 19 11.60 -9.10 -15.78
N GLN A 20 12.19 -8.67 -16.92
CA GLN A 20 13.32 -9.35 -17.56
C GLN A 20 14.55 -9.33 -16.65
N VAL A 21 14.96 -8.16 -16.18
CA VAL A 21 16.13 -8.02 -15.30
C VAL A 21 15.94 -8.78 -13.98
N ILE A 22 14.71 -8.82 -13.43
CA ILE A 22 14.41 -9.65 -12.25
C ILE A 22 14.78 -11.13 -12.46
N GLN A 23 14.63 -11.66 -13.68
CA GLN A 23 14.99 -13.07 -13.98
C GLN A 23 16.50 -13.33 -13.89
N GLU A 24 17.32 -12.30 -14.09
CA GLU A 24 18.79 -12.39 -14.07
C GLU A 24 19.36 -12.26 -12.64
N HIS A 25 18.53 -11.91 -11.66
CA HIS A 25 18.93 -11.72 -10.26
C HIS A 25 18.49 -12.87 -9.35
N ARG A 26 19.06 -12.90 -8.13
CA ARG A 26 18.72 -13.90 -7.13
C ARG A 26 17.27 -13.80 -6.68
N HIS A 27 16.63 -14.96 -6.53
CA HIS A 27 15.23 -15.13 -6.10
C HIS A 27 14.21 -14.55 -7.10
N PRO A 28 14.29 -14.90 -8.39
CA PRO A 28 13.46 -14.32 -9.43
C PRO A 28 11.97 -14.54 -9.18
N GLU A 29 11.54 -15.71 -8.71
CA GLU A 29 10.12 -16.03 -8.47
C GLU A 29 9.53 -15.13 -7.38
N LYS A 30 10.29 -14.94 -6.28
CA LYS A 30 9.91 -14.06 -5.17
C LYS A 30 9.79 -12.62 -5.64
N ASN A 31 10.80 -12.14 -6.36
CA ASN A 31 10.91 -10.76 -6.80
C ASN A 31 9.82 -10.41 -7.82
N THR A 32 9.57 -11.32 -8.77
CA THR A 32 8.45 -11.22 -9.72
C THR A 32 7.12 -11.16 -8.99
N ALA A 33 6.86 -12.04 -8.03
CA ALA A 33 5.62 -12.04 -7.26
C ALA A 33 5.43 -10.74 -6.45
N ILE A 34 6.48 -10.21 -5.81
CA ILE A 34 6.44 -8.91 -5.10
C ILE A 34 6.02 -7.80 -6.05
N MET A 35 6.67 -7.69 -7.21
CA MET A 35 6.40 -6.62 -8.15
C MET A 35 5.04 -6.79 -8.84
N GLN A 36 4.63 -8.00 -9.19
CA GLN A 36 3.29 -8.26 -9.74
C GLN A 36 2.18 -7.85 -8.78
N ILE A 37 2.29 -8.18 -7.48
CA ILE A 37 1.31 -7.71 -6.48
C ILE A 37 1.26 -6.18 -6.45
N SER A 38 2.41 -5.51 -6.50
CA SER A 38 2.46 -4.04 -6.52
C SER A 38 1.76 -3.46 -7.74
N PHE A 39 2.03 -3.97 -8.95
CA PHE A 39 1.47 -3.44 -10.20
C PHE A 39 0.02 -3.84 -10.45
N LYS A 40 -0.41 -5.02 -10.01
CA LYS A 40 -1.73 -5.59 -10.33
C LYS A 40 -2.77 -5.36 -9.24
N LEU A 41 -2.34 -5.32 -7.99
CA LEU A 41 -3.23 -5.10 -6.83
C LEU A 41 -3.02 -3.74 -6.16
N GLY A 42 -1.94 -3.03 -6.49
CA GLY A 42 -1.66 -1.70 -5.96
C GLY A 42 -1.35 -1.69 -4.46
N LEU A 43 -0.90 -2.81 -3.91
CA LEU A 43 -0.54 -2.89 -2.49
C LEU A 43 0.69 -2.03 -2.17
N ARG A 44 0.71 -1.44 -0.98
CA ARG A 44 1.86 -0.74 -0.40
C ARG A 44 2.87 -1.74 0.14
N ALA A 45 4.14 -1.35 0.25
CA ALA A 45 5.19 -2.20 0.82
C ALA A 45 4.82 -2.77 2.20
N GLN A 46 4.22 -1.98 3.10
CA GLN A 46 3.75 -2.50 4.39
C GLN A 46 2.71 -3.61 4.22
N GLU A 47 1.73 -3.42 3.34
CA GLU A 47 0.66 -4.38 3.12
C GLU A 47 1.24 -5.68 2.55
N ILE A 48 2.15 -5.58 1.57
CA ILE A 48 2.83 -6.73 0.96
C ILE A 48 3.71 -7.48 1.98
N ALA A 49 4.46 -6.75 2.82
CA ALA A 49 5.36 -7.34 3.82
C ALA A 49 4.63 -8.15 4.89
N LEU A 50 3.36 -7.83 5.15
CA LEU A 50 2.54 -8.45 6.19
C LEU A 50 1.63 -9.56 5.67
N LEU A 51 1.55 -9.76 4.35
CA LEU A 51 0.75 -10.85 3.78
C LEU A 51 1.23 -12.21 4.28
N GLN A 52 0.29 -13.07 4.65
CA GLN A 52 0.51 -14.48 4.97
C GLN A 52 -0.10 -15.35 3.87
N ILE A 53 0.16 -16.66 3.93
CA ILE A 53 -0.39 -17.61 2.95
C ILE A 53 -1.91 -17.58 2.93
N LYS A 54 -2.57 -17.46 4.10
CA LYS A 54 -4.04 -17.50 4.23
C LYS A 54 -4.77 -16.40 3.46
N GLU A 55 -4.16 -15.24 3.22
CA GLU A 55 -4.79 -14.18 2.43
C GLU A 55 -4.77 -14.49 0.92
N VAL A 56 -3.93 -15.43 0.46
CA VAL A 56 -3.64 -15.64 -0.96
C VAL A 56 -3.97 -17.04 -1.45
N ALA A 57 -3.82 -18.06 -0.60
CA ALA A 57 -4.03 -19.45 -0.97
C ALA A 57 -4.63 -20.28 0.18
N LYS A 58 -5.43 -21.28 -0.19
CA LYS A 58 -5.83 -22.37 0.70
C LYS A 58 -4.82 -23.50 0.56
N LEU A 59 -4.26 -23.91 1.68
CA LEU A 59 -3.35 -25.06 1.76
C LEU A 59 -4.16 -26.36 1.88
N ASN A 60 -3.62 -27.47 1.39
CA ASN A 60 -4.10 -28.80 1.75
C ASN A 60 -3.71 -29.15 3.19
N SER A 61 -4.25 -30.25 3.73
CA SER A 61 -4.02 -30.68 5.11
C SER A 61 -2.54 -30.93 5.45
N LEU A 62 -1.72 -31.22 4.45
CA LEU A 62 -0.28 -31.51 4.61
C LEU A 62 0.61 -30.26 4.45
N GLY A 63 0.06 -29.11 4.05
CA GLY A 63 0.84 -27.90 3.77
C GLY A 63 1.77 -27.99 2.55
N SER A 64 1.68 -29.07 1.78
CA SER A 64 2.51 -29.40 0.60
C SER A 64 1.81 -29.15 -0.73
N GLY A 65 0.57 -28.70 -0.70
CA GLY A 65 -0.21 -28.33 -1.88
C GLY A 65 -1.10 -27.13 -1.57
N PHE A 66 -1.48 -26.39 -2.60
CA PHE A 66 -2.26 -25.17 -2.43
C PHE A 66 -3.19 -24.91 -3.61
N LYS A 67 -4.22 -24.09 -3.36
CA LYS A 67 -5.07 -23.48 -4.38
C LYS A 67 -5.14 -21.98 -4.11
N LEU A 68 -4.79 -21.16 -5.09
CA LEU A 68 -4.95 -19.72 -4.98
C LEU A 68 -6.42 -19.34 -4.78
N LEU A 69 -6.65 -18.30 -3.99
CA LEU A 69 -7.98 -17.71 -3.82
C LEU A 69 -8.37 -16.92 -5.08
N GLU A 70 -9.66 -16.79 -5.37
CA GLU A 70 -10.11 -15.88 -6.43
C GLU A 70 -10.11 -14.42 -5.98
N VAL A 71 -10.24 -14.21 -4.67
CA VAL A 71 -10.29 -12.88 -4.04
C VAL A 71 -9.34 -12.89 -2.85
N MET A 72 -8.40 -11.95 -2.83
CA MET A 72 -7.51 -11.69 -1.71
C MET A 72 -8.16 -10.69 -0.76
N SER A 73 -8.47 -11.11 0.46
CA SER A 73 -8.93 -10.19 1.51
C SER A 73 -7.73 -9.60 2.23
N LEU A 74 -7.54 -8.29 2.11
CA LEU A 74 -6.51 -7.55 2.84
C LEU A 74 -7.09 -7.05 4.18
N PRO A 75 -6.59 -7.54 5.34
CA PRO A 75 -7.06 -7.09 6.65
C PRO A 75 -6.74 -5.62 6.91
N ALA A 76 -7.66 -4.93 7.60
CA ALA A 76 -7.43 -3.57 8.08
C ALA A 76 -6.15 -3.47 8.93
N ALA A 77 -5.83 -4.52 9.68
CA ALA A 77 -4.65 -4.62 10.53
C ALA A 77 -3.33 -4.42 9.77
N TYR A 78 -3.26 -4.72 8.47
CA TYR A 78 -2.02 -4.58 7.69
C TYR A 78 -1.86 -3.19 7.10
N THR A 79 -2.90 -2.37 7.14
CA THR A 79 -2.92 -1.05 6.50
C THR A 79 -2.39 0.05 7.42
N LYS A 80 -2.07 1.22 6.84
CA LYS A 80 -1.51 2.37 7.56
C LYS A 80 -2.43 2.79 8.72
N GLY A 81 -1.84 2.97 9.91
CA GLY A 81 -2.54 3.44 11.11
C GLY A 81 -3.02 2.36 12.07
N ALA A 82 -2.94 1.07 11.68
CA ALA A 82 -3.37 -0.05 12.52
C ALA A 82 -2.31 -0.53 13.54
N ASP A 83 -1.14 0.13 13.62
CA ASP A 83 0.04 -0.31 14.39
C ASP A 83 0.38 -1.79 14.18
N ALA A 84 0.36 -2.23 12.92
CA ALA A 84 0.48 -3.63 12.52
C ALA A 84 1.72 -4.36 13.09
N MET A 85 2.74 -3.61 13.47
CA MET A 85 4.02 -4.15 13.95
C MET A 85 4.25 -3.93 15.45
N ASN A 86 3.33 -3.27 16.17
CA ASN A 86 3.46 -2.91 17.59
C ASN A 86 4.87 -2.40 17.94
N ARG A 87 5.46 -1.57 17.07
CA ARG A 87 6.88 -1.18 17.16
C ARG A 87 7.12 -0.13 18.24
N SER A 88 6.12 0.69 18.56
CA SER A 88 6.23 1.69 19.61
C SER A 88 5.99 1.04 20.97
N LYS A 89 7.06 0.70 21.68
CA LYS A 89 6.99 0.29 23.10
C LYS A 89 6.72 1.47 24.04
N THR A 90 7.03 2.68 23.60
CA THR A 90 6.73 3.91 24.33
C THR A 90 5.25 4.26 24.21
N VAL A 91 4.58 4.45 25.36
CA VAL A 91 3.24 5.04 25.42
C VAL A 91 3.34 6.45 24.84
N TYR A 92 2.64 6.70 23.74
CA TYR A 92 2.61 8.01 23.12
C TYR A 92 1.97 9.01 24.10
N GLN A 93 2.78 9.92 24.64
CA GLN A 93 2.28 11.09 25.34
C GLN A 93 1.98 12.18 24.32
N ARG A 94 0.71 12.58 24.23
CA ARG A 94 0.26 13.61 23.30
C ARG A 94 0.88 14.95 23.70
N ARG A 95 1.72 15.51 22.83
CA ARG A 95 2.37 16.82 23.05
C ARG A 95 1.68 17.99 22.36
N THR A 96 0.75 17.70 21.46
CA THR A 96 0.11 18.73 20.63
C THR A 96 -1.38 18.42 20.45
N VAL A 97 -2.20 19.46 20.58
CA VAL A 97 -3.63 19.46 20.28
C VAL A 97 -3.90 20.49 19.18
N SER A 98 -4.88 20.22 18.33
CA SER A 98 -5.26 21.11 17.22
C SER A 98 -6.77 21.29 17.23
N PHE A 99 -7.22 22.53 17.06
CA PHE A 99 -8.62 22.91 17.00
C PHE A 99 -8.87 23.72 15.71
N ASP A 100 -10.06 23.65 15.15
CA ASP A 100 -10.54 24.75 14.33
C ASP A 100 -10.88 25.95 15.21
N VAL A 101 -10.87 27.14 14.62
CA VAL A 101 -11.03 28.42 15.35
C VAL A 101 -12.37 28.49 16.07
N GLU A 102 -13.45 27.96 15.47
CA GLU A 102 -14.78 28.00 16.06
C GLU A 102 -14.87 27.13 17.31
N THR A 103 -14.37 25.89 17.22
CA THR A 103 -14.29 24.96 18.35
C THR A 103 -13.41 25.52 19.47
N PHE A 104 -12.26 26.11 19.14
CA PHE A 104 -11.40 26.75 20.13
C PHE A 104 -12.13 27.86 20.89
N ASN A 105 -12.83 28.74 20.18
CA ASN A 105 -13.61 29.81 20.78
C ASN A 105 -14.73 29.29 21.70
N LYS A 106 -15.40 28.20 21.32
CA LYS A 106 -16.42 27.55 22.17
C LYS A 106 -15.80 27.00 23.47
N ILE A 107 -14.64 26.36 23.38
CA ILE A 107 -13.91 25.85 24.54
C ILE A 107 -13.54 26.98 25.50
N ILE A 108 -12.99 28.09 24.98
CA ILE A 108 -12.62 29.25 25.81
C ILE A 108 -13.84 29.82 26.55
N LYS A 109 -14.99 29.95 25.87
CA LYS A 109 -16.24 30.39 26.52
C LYS A 109 -16.71 29.42 27.61
N GLN A 110 -16.59 28.12 27.38
CA GLN A 110 -16.96 27.11 28.38
C GLN A 110 -16.04 27.17 29.61
N VAL A 111 -14.73 27.34 29.40
CA VAL A 111 -13.74 27.54 30.47
C VAL A 111 -14.07 28.80 31.27
N GLU A 112 -14.43 29.90 30.60
CA GLU A 112 -14.82 31.15 31.26
C GLU A 112 -16.04 30.97 32.18
N ILE A 113 -17.08 30.28 31.72
CA ILE A 113 -18.30 30.03 32.51
C ILE A 113 -17.98 29.19 33.75
N LEU A 114 -17.20 28.11 33.59
CA LEU A 114 -16.80 27.22 34.68
C LEU A 114 -15.92 27.93 35.72
N ALA A 115 -14.99 28.77 35.27
CA ALA A 115 -14.16 29.56 36.17
C ALA A 115 -15.01 30.55 36.98
N LYS A 116 -15.99 31.22 36.35
CA LYS A 116 -16.89 32.16 37.04
C LYS A 116 -17.81 31.48 38.05
N SER A 117 -18.17 30.21 37.86
CA SER A 117 -18.98 29.46 38.84
C SER A 117 -18.16 28.88 40.00
N GLY A 118 -16.84 29.11 40.04
CA GLY A 118 -15.94 28.58 41.07
C GLY A 118 -15.67 27.07 40.93
N ALA A 119 -16.03 26.47 39.80
CA ALA A 119 -15.72 25.08 39.52
C ALA A 119 -14.22 24.89 39.22
N ALA A 120 -13.67 23.73 39.59
CA ALA A 120 -12.32 23.37 39.21
C ALA A 120 -12.22 23.19 37.69
N VAL A 121 -11.19 23.78 37.08
CA VAL A 121 -10.91 23.68 35.64
C VAL A 121 -9.70 22.79 35.42
N ASN A 122 -9.92 21.60 34.84
CA ASN A 122 -8.83 20.71 34.43
C ASN A 122 -8.61 20.84 32.90
N PRO A 123 -7.41 21.20 32.43
CA PRO A 123 -7.16 21.39 30.99
C PRO A 123 -7.44 20.15 30.12
N GLU A 124 -7.25 18.94 30.67
CA GLU A 124 -7.43 17.69 29.94
C GLU A 124 -8.88 17.45 29.50
N ASP A 125 -9.85 17.98 30.24
CA ASP A 125 -11.29 17.86 29.95
C ASP A 125 -11.68 18.62 28.66
N PHE A 126 -10.85 19.57 28.24
CA PHE A 126 -11.08 20.41 27.06
C PHE A 126 -10.23 19.99 25.85
N TYR A 127 -9.41 18.95 25.98
CA TYR A 127 -8.65 18.43 24.85
C TYR A 127 -9.57 17.69 23.87
N PRO A 128 -9.36 17.84 22.56
CA PRO A 128 -10.21 17.18 21.59
C PRO A 128 -9.94 15.67 21.64
N PRO A 129 -10.94 14.81 21.37
CA PRO A 129 -10.78 13.37 21.48
C PRO A 129 -9.66 12.85 20.56
N LEU A 130 -8.94 11.83 21.05
CA LEU A 130 -7.92 11.15 20.26
C LEU A 130 -8.57 10.40 19.08
N LYS A 131 -8.36 10.89 17.86
CA LYS A 131 -8.77 10.19 16.64
C LYS A 131 -7.86 8.97 16.43
N LYS A 132 -8.34 7.79 16.80
CA LYS A 132 -7.66 6.52 16.45
C LYS A 132 -7.79 6.28 14.96
N HIS A 133 -6.67 6.35 14.23
CA HIS A 133 -6.65 5.91 12.84
C HIS A 133 -6.95 4.41 12.80
N LYS A 134 -7.98 4.01 12.06
CA LYS A 134 -8.28 2.60 11.79
C LYS A 134 -8.02 2.33 10.33
N GLY A 135 -7.37 1.20 10.07
CA GLY A 135 -7.25 0.65 8.73
C GLY A 135 -8.61 0.34 8.11
N LYS A 136 -8.65 0.15 6.80
CA LYS A 136 -9.82 -0.41 6.09
C LYS A 136 -9.43 -1.74 5.45
N SER A 137 -10.27 -2.75 5.63
CA SER A 137 -10.14 -3.98 4.85
C SER A 137 -10.56 -3.73 3.41
N ARG A 138 -10.03 -4.53 2.50
CA ARG A 138 -10.48 -4.56 1.11
C ARG A 138 -10.33 -5.94 0.51
N ASP A 139 -11.28 -6.28 -0.33
CA ASP A 139 -11.27 -7.52 -1.12
C ASP A 139 -10.80 -7.19 -2.53
N LEU A 140 -9.76 -7.89 -2.96
CA LEU A 140 -9.04 -7.65 -4.21
C LEU A 140 -9.12 -8.91 -5.08
N PRO A 141 -9.92 -8.89 -6.16
CA PRO A 141 -9.98 -9.99 -7.10
C PRO A 141 -8.62 -10.26 -7.75
N MET A 142 -8.14 -11.50 -7.70
CA MET A 142 -6.88 -11.93 -8.33
C MET A 142 -7.15 -12.45 -9.74
N VAL A 143 -7.60 -11.56 -10.62
CA VAL A 143 -8.04 -11.88 -11.99
C VAL A 143 -6.92 -11.91 -13.02
N ASP A 144 -5.77 -11.26 -12.73
CA ASP A 144 -4.66 -11.15 -13.66
C ASP A 144 -3.85 -12.45 -13.74
N GLY A 145 -3.70 -13.00 -14.95
CA GLY A 145 -3.00 -14.26 -15.17
C GLY A 145 -1.54 -14.23 -14.73
N SER A 146 -0.81 -13.16 -15.08
CA SER A 146 0.61 -13.01 -14.72
C SER A 146 0.83 -12.90 -13.20
N LEU A 147 -0.09 -12.24 -12.48
CA LEU A 147 -0.08 -12.22 -11.02
C LEU A 147 -0.26 -13.64 -10.44
N ARG A 148 -1.27 -14.37 -10.92
CA ARG A 148 -1.56 -15.73 -10.42
C ARG A 148 -0.42 -16.69 -10.72
N GLU A 149 0.17 -16.59 -11.91
CA GLU A 149 1.34 -17.37 -12.29
C GLU A 149 2.54 -17.06 -11.39
N ALA A 150 2.86 -15.78 -11.18
CA ALA A 150 3.98 -15.38 -10.32
C ALA A 150 3.81 -15.87 -8.87
N LEU A 151 2.60 -15.75 -8.31
CA LEU A 151 2.26 -16.28 -6.99
C LEU A 151 2.39 -17.80 -6.94
N THR A 152 1.89 -18.49 -7.96
CA THR A 152 1.96 -19.95 -8.06
C THR A 152 3.41 -20.42 -8.09
N ASN A 153 4.22 -19.86 -8.99
CA ASN A 153 5.64 -20.23 -9.14
C ASN A 153 6.41 -20.02 -7.84
N TYR A 154 6.17 -18.90 -7.16
CA TYR A 154 6.85 -18.61 -5.90
C TYR A 154 6.42 -19.52 -4.74
N ILE A 155 5.11 -19.77 -4.56
CA ILE A 155 4.63 -20.67 -3.50
C ILE A 155 5.06 -22.12 -3.78
N GLN A 156 4.96 -22.56 -5.03
CA GLN A 156 5.42 -23.88 -5.48
C GLN A 156 6.92 -24.06 -5.21
N MET A 157 7.75 -23.07 -5.53
CA MET A 157 9.19 -23.09 -5.27
C MET A 157 9.52 -23.24 -3.78
N ARG A 158 8.75 -22.61 -2.89
CA ARG A 158 8.92 -22.78 -1.43
C ARG A 158 8.60 -24.20 -0.98
N ILE A 159 7.48 -24.76 -1.44
CA ILE A 159 7.09 -26.14 -1.15
C ILE A 159 8.13 -27.13 -1.69
N ALA A 160 8.60 -26.92 -2.92
CA ALA A 160 9.61 -27.77 -3.56
C ALA A 160 10.96 -27.77 -2.81
N LYS A 161 11.26 -26.71 -2.07
CA LYS A 161 12.43 -26.65 -1.16
C LYS A 161 12.21 -27.36 0.18
N GLY A 162 11.10 -28.09 0.34
CA GLY A 162 10.77 -28.84 1.55
C GLY A 162 10.11 -28.00 2.65
N GLU A 163 9.68 -26.77 2.35
CA GLU A 163 8.99 -25.95 3.35
C GLU A 163 7.55 -26.42 3.54
N VAL A 164 7.18 -26.78 4.78
CA VAL A 164 5.79 -27.07 5.15
C VAL A 164 5.11 -25.76 5.51
N LEU A 165 4.28 -25.26 4.60
CA LEU A 165 3.60 -23.99 4.79
C LEU A 165 2.42 -24.12 5.76
N LYS A 166 2.22 -23.10 6.58
CA LYS A 166 1.04 -22.92 7.42
C LYS A 166 0.23 -21.73 6.89
N PRO A 167 -1.08 -21.64 7.19
CA PRO A 167 -1.87 -20.46 6.79
C PRO A 167 -1.28 -19.14 7.32
N SER A 168 -0.64 -19.16 8.49
CA SER A 168 0.03 -18.01 9.10
C SER A 168 1.48 -17.79 8.63
N SER A 169 2.03 -18.67 7.79
CA SER A 169 3.38 -18.46 7.25
C SER A 169 3.41 -17.14 6.46
N PRO A 170 4.46 -16.31 6.61
CA PRO A 170 4.61 -15.10 5.82
C PRO A 170 4.64 -15.48 4.33
N LEU A 171 3.96 -14.73 3.49
CA LEU A 171 3.98 -14.95 2.05
C LEU A 171 5.39 -14.70 1.52
N PHE A 172 5.97 -13.54 1.83
CA PHE A 172 7.32 -13.18 1.42
C PHE A 172 8.32 -13.31 2.56
N ILE A 173 9.40 -14.04 2.29
CA ILE A 173 10.53 -14.21 3.21
C ILE A 173 11.78 -13.48 2.70
N THR A 174 12.55 -12.96 3.65
CA THR A 174 13.88 -12.40 3.40
C THR A 174 14.87 -13.51 3.05
N GLN A 175 16.07 -13.14 2.61
CA GLN A 175 17.16 -14.10 2.36
C GLN A 175 17.54 -14.89 3.62
N LYS A 176 17.28 -14.35 4.81
CA LYS A 176 17.53 -14.99 6.11
C LYS A 176 16.38 -15.89 6.57
N GLY A 177 15.33 -16.08 5.76
CA GLY A 177 14.17 -16.93 6.06
C GLY A 177 13.09 -16.28 6.93
N GLY A 178 13.36 -15.13 7.57
CA GLY A 178 12.36 -14.39 8.34
C GLY A 178 11.46 -13.49 7.48
N SER A 179 10.36 -13.01 8.06
CA SER A 179 9.43 -12.07 7.40
C SER A 179 10.08 -10.74 7.02
N TYR A 180 9.57 -10.09 5.98
CA TYR A 180 9.98 -8.72 5.68
C TYR A 180 9.49 -7.73 6.73
N SER A 181 10.35 -6.78 7.06
CA SER A 181 9.96 -5.48 7.60
C SER A 181 9.44 -4.60 6.45
N PRO A 182 8.40 -3.77 6.65
CA PRO A 182 7.92 -2.82 5.64
C PRO A 182 9.04 -1.95 5.04
N ASN A 183 9.98 -1.51 5.88
CA ASN A 183 11.12 -0.72 5.43
C ASN A 183 12.05 -1.54 4.53
N THR A 184 12.40 -2.75 4.96
CA THR A 184 13.27 -3.63 4.17
C THR A 184 12.63 -4.06 2.84
N LEU A 185 11.30 -4.22 2.81
CA LEU A 185 10.62 -4.51 1.55
C LEU A 185 10.56 -3.27 0.65
N GLN A 186 10.35 -2.08 1.23
CA GLN A 186 10.39 -0.83 0.49
C GLN A 186 11.76 -0.61 -0.17
N GLU A 187 12.85 -0.83 0.57
CA GLU A 187 14.22 -0.76 0.06
C GLU A 187 14.47 -1.81 -1.02
N HIS A 188 13.99 -3.04 -0.82
CA HIS A 188 14.16 -4.09 -1.82
C HIS A 188 13.38 -3.81 -3.11
N MET A 189 12.16 -3.28 -3.02
CA MET A 189 11.40 -2.84 -4.20
C MET A 189 12.09 -1.67 -4.91
N ALA A 190 12.66 -0.75 -4.14
CA ALA A 190 13.41 0.39 -4.67
C ALA A 190 14.69 -0.05 -5.40
N LEU A 191 15.43 -1.03 -4.87
CA LEU A 191 16.58 -1.67 -5.52
C LEU A 191 16.18 -2.25 -6.89
N MET A 192 15.10 -3.05 -6.94
CA MET A 192 14.61 -3.63 -8.20
C MET A 192 14.24 -2.56 -9.22
N LEU A 193 13.55 -1.51 -8.79
CA LEU A 193 13.03 -0.48 -9.69
C LEU A 193 14.12 0.47 -10.21
N ARG A 194 15.01 0.94 -9.33
CA ARG A 194 15.98 1.98 -9.68
C ARG A 194 17.31 1.41 -10.08
N ASP A 195 17.84 0.50 -9.27
CA ASP A 195 19.22 0.08 -9.39
C ASP A 195 19.35 -1.05 -10.41
N TRP A 196 18.34 -1.94 -10.50
CA TRP A 196 18.32 -3.01 -11.50
C TRP A 196 17.72 -2.55 -12.83
N ALA A 197 16.53 -1.93 -12.80
CA ALA A 197 15.81 -1.55 -14.02
C ALA A 197 16.05 -0.10 -14.50
N GLY A 198 16.87 0.68 -13.80
CA GLY A 198 17.22 2.05 -14.20
C GLY A 198 16.05 3.05 -14.17
N ILE A 199 14.94 2.76 -13.49
CA ILE A 199 13.75 3.61 -13.52
C ILE A 199 13.92 4.76 -12.52
N GLU A 200 14.45 5.89 -13.00
CA GLU A 200 14.70 7.06 -12.15
C GLU A 200 13.45 7.52 -11.38
N LYS A 201 13.65 7.93 -10.12
CA LYS A 201 12.58 8.41 -9.22
C LYS A 201 11.46 7.38 -8.97
N ALA A 202 11.67 6.11 -9.32
CA ALA A 202 10.77 5.03 -8.92
C ALA A 202 10.96 4.66 -7.45
N SER A 203 9.89 4.14 -6.84
CA SER A 203 9.87 3.68 -5.45
C SER A 203 8.84 2.56 -5.26
N SER A 204 8.72 2.03 -4.04
CA SER A 204 7.69 1.05 -3.68
C SER A 204 6.26 1.49 -4.00
N HIS A 205 6.00 2.79 -4.18
CA HIS A 205 4.70 3.32 -4.58
C HIS A 205 4.46 3.33 -6.09
N SER A 206 5.49 3.16 -6.91
CA SER A 206 5.40 3.24 -8.38
C SER A 206 4.39 2.26 -8.98
N GLY A 207 4.37 1.00 -8.52
CA GLY A 207 3.41 0.01 -9.04
C GLY A 207 1.96 0.35 -8.72
N ARG A 208 1.70 0.78 -7.49
CA ARG A 208 0.39 1.30 -7.09
C ARG A 208 -0.04 2.51 -7.90
N ARG A 209 0.87 3.44 -8.17
CA ARG A 209 0.55 4.60 -9.00
C ARG A 209 0.23 4.19 -10.43
N ALA A 210 1.02 3.30 -11.01
CA ALA A 210 0.79 2.78 -12.35
C ALA A 210 -0.60 2.16 -12.47
N LEU A 211 -1.02 1.34 -11.50
CA LEU A 211 -2.35 0.74 -11.47
C LEU A 211 -3.46 1.80 -11.44
N ILE A 212 -3.38 2.76 -10.52
CA ILE A 212 -4.42 3.77 -10.34
C ILE A 212 -4.51 4.67 -11.58
N THR A 213 -3.38 5.15 -12.09
CA THR A 213 -3.29 5.93 -13.32
C THR A 213 -3.84 5.15 -14.51
N HIS A 214 -3.53 3.86 -14.64
CA HIS A 214 -4.05 3.02 -15.72
C HIS A 214 -5.58 2.85 -15.64
N ILE A 215 -6.15 2.64 -14.45
CA ILE A 215 -7.60 2.52 -14.25
C ILE A 215 -8.32 3.80 -14.69
N ILE A 216 -7.79 4.96 -14.30
CA ILE A 216 -8.41 6.26 -14.59
C ILE A 216 -8.23 6.63 -16.07
N HIS A 217 -7.00 6.62 -16.58
CA HIS A 217 -6.69 7.19 -17.89
C HIS A 217 -6.80 6.20 -19.05
N LYS A 218 -6.45 4.93 -18.84
CA LYS A 218 -6.46 3.93 -19.91
C LYS A 218 -7.77 3.15 -19.95
N GLN A 219 -8.29 2.74 -18.80
CA GLN A 219 -9.59 2.05 -18.73
C GLN A 219 -10.78 3.02 -18.66
N ARG A 220 -10.53 4.33 -18.51
CA ARG A 220 -11.57 5.37 -18.39
C ARG A 220 -12.62 5.06 -17.32
N LYS A 221 -12.21 4.40 -16.23
CA LYS A 221 -13.09 4.06 -15.10
C LYS A 221 -13.16 5.20 -14.11
N SER A 222 -14.26 5.25 -13.35
CA SER A 222 -14.48 6.32 -12.37
C SER A 222 -13.44 6.32 -11.24
N VAL A 223 -13.14 7.51 -10.73
CA VAL A 223 -12.28 7.70 -9.54
C VAL A 223 -12.76 6.88 -8.35
N LYS A 224 -14.07 6.67 -8.21
CA LYS A 224 -14.64 5.86 -7.13
C LYS A 224 -14.16 4.41 -7.18
N ILE A 225 -14.01 3.83 -8.37
CA ILE A 225 -13.46 2.47 -8.55
C ILE A 225 -11.98 2.46 -8.17
N ALA A 226 -11.20 3.42 -8.69
CA ALA A 226 -9.79 3.57 -8.36
C ALA A 226 -9.56 3.77 -6.84
N GLN A 227 -10.40 4.58 -6.19
CA GLN A 227 -10.37 4.84 -4.75
C GLN A 227 -10.62 3.56 -3.95
N LYS A 228 -11.59 2.73 -4.36
CA LYS A 228 -11.92 1.47 -3.69
C LYS A 228 -10.78 0.46 -3.81
N ILE A 229 -10.20 0.30 -5.00
CA ILE A 229 -9.02 -0.57 -5.23
C ILE A 229 -7.84 -0.06 -4.40
N ALA A 230 -7.59 1.24 -4.42
CA ALA A 230 -6.55 1.89 -3.64
C ALA A 230 -6.82 1.80 -2.11
N GLY A 231 -8.06 1.68 -1.65
CA GLY A 231 -8.39 1.77 -0.23
C GLY A 231 -8.06 3.15 0.35
N HIS A 232 -8.26 4.22 -0.42
CA HIS A 232 -8.12 5.59 0.07
C HIS A 232 -9.36 6.00 0.86
N VAL A 233 -9.16 6.45 2.10
CA VAL A 233 -10.25 6.96 2.95
C VAL A 233 -10.74 8.31 2.45
N ASN A 234 -9.81 9.20 2.07
CA ASN A 234 -10.13 10.53 1.55
C ASN A 234 -10.09 10.51 0.00
N PRO A 235 -11.17 10.94 -0.69
CA PRO A 235 -11.21 11.03 -2.15
C PRO A 235 -10.10 11.88 -2.75
N SER A 236 -9.68 12.96 -2.07
CA SER A 236 -8.61 13.85 -2.54
C SER A 236 -7.29 13.13 -2.82
N THR A 237 -6.99 12.05 -2.08
CA THR A 237 -5.80 11.21 -2.31
C THR A 237 -5.89 10.42 -3.63
N THR A 238 -7.07 10.29 -4.22
CA THR A 238 -7.28 9.64 -5.52
C THR A 238 -7.37 10.66 -6.65
N LEU A 239 -7.84 11.88 -6.38
CA LEU A 239 -7.90 12.96 -7.37
C LEU A 239 -6.52 13.37 -7.90
N ILE A 240 -5.45 13.22 -7.11
CA ILE A 240 -4.07 13.47 -7.58
C ILE A 240 -3.66 12.61 -8.80
N TYR A 241 -4.42 11.57 -9.12
CA TYR A 241 -4.17 10.70 -10.26
C TYR A 241 -4.99 11.07 -11.50
N GLU A 242 -5.95 11.99 -11.39
CA GLU A 242 -6.71 12.52 -12.54
C GLU A 242 -5.89 13.49 -13.37
N ASP A 243 -4.80 14.05 -12.83
CA ASP A 243 -3.91 14.93 -13.58
C ASP A 243 -3.51 14.24 -14.91
N PRO A 244 -3.91 14.80 -16.07
CA PRO A 244 -3.60 14.20 -17.36
C PRO A 244 -2.09 14.22 -17.59
N PRO A 245 -1.52 13.18 -18.24
CA PRO A 245 -0.14 13.22 -18.69
C PRO A 245 0.11 14.44 -19.60
N GLU A 246 1.32 15.02 -19.52
CA GLU A 246 1.73 16.17 -20.36
C GLU A 246 1.45 15.92 -21.85
N ALA A 247 1.74 14.71 -22.36
CA ALA A 247 1.45 14.35 -23.75
C ALA A 247 -0.04 14.45 -24.13
N VAL A 248 -0.95 14.13 -23.21
CA VAL A 248 -2.41 14.26 -23.47
C VAL A 248 -2.83 15.72 -23.47
N LEU A 249 -2.16 16.57 -22.68
CA LEU A 249 -2.38 18.02 -22.73
C LEU A 249 -1.84 18.62 -24.03
N GLU A 250 -0.67 18.17 -24.50
CA GLU A 250 -0.08 18.58 -25.78
C GLU A 250 -0.99 18.19 -26.96
N ASP A 251 -1.44 16.93 -27.02
CA ASP A 251 -2.38 16.46 -28.05
C ASP A 251 -3.68 17.28 -28.06
N ALA A 252 -4.27 17.53 -26.89
CA ALA A 252 -5.51 18.30 -26.77
C ALA A 252 -5.36 19.78 -27.20
N LEU A 253 -4.16 20.35 -27.08
CA LEU A 253 -3.86 21.71 -27.55
C LEU A 253 -3.58 21.74 -29.06
N ASN A 254 -3.03 20.66 -29.63
CA ASN A 254 -2.79 20.54 -31.06
C ASN A 254 -4.09 20.33 -31.86
N ASP A 255 -5.07 19.64 -31.28
CA ASP A 255 -6.41 19.42 -31.88
C ASP A 255 -7.30 20.68 -31.92
N LEU A 256 -6.79 21.85 -31.49
CA LEU A 256 -7.49 23.14 -31.57
C LEU A 256 -7.21 23.91 -32.88
N ASN A 257 -6.28 23.42 -33.71
CA ASN A 257 -5.92 23.98 -35.02
C ASN A 257 -6.51 23.15 -36.16
#